data_AF-A0A8R7UNU8-F1
#
_entry.id   AF-A0A8R7UNU8-F1
#
_cell.length_a   1.000
_cell.length_b   1.000
_cell.length_c   1.000
_cell.angle_alpha   90.00
_cell.angle_beta   90.00
_cell.angle_gamma   90.00
#
_symmetry.space_group_name_H-M   'P 1'
#
loop_
_entity.id
_entity.type
_entity.pdbx_description
1 polymer ?
#
loop_
_entity_poly.entity_id
_entity_poly.type
_entity_poly.pdbx_seq_one_letter_code
_entity_poly.pdbx_strand_id
1 'polypeptide(L)'
;MNSLLLRPLPSATTSGSLVGRVSPASPRLPGAVAWPRDGRCRRGGVAAAGAWMEEAARRNPAFSESYRPAGLPRPNGTVLEAQGRVCTGPEQTRPLGEEQAMRVLDTILRSATGELKDEPVSSAQLGAFFAGMTIRANCFPEATQWSEGERRAMSLFWPRLVHVLPPER
;
A
#
# COMPACT_ATOMS: atom_id res chain seq x y z
N MET A 1 56.54 -15.33 17.70
CA MET A 1 57.29 -16.11 16.69
C MET A 1 56.50 -17.38 16.39
N ASN A 2 56.48 -17.79 15.11
CA ASN A 2 55.71 -18.88 14.45
C ASN A 2 54.39 -18.36 13.80
N SER A 3 54.42 -17.81 12.58
CA SER A 3 54.56 -18.45 11.24
C SER A 3 53.36 -19.34 10.90
N LEU A 4 52.34 -18.78 10.22
CA LEU A 4 52.14 -18.79 8.76
C LEU A 4 51.91 -20.21 8.18
N LEU A 5 50.65 -20.57 7.92
CA LEU A 5 50.28 -21.47 6.82
C LEU A 5 48.89 -21.08 6.26
N LEU A 6 48.93 -20.24 5.23
CA LEU A 6 47.86 -20.01 4.26
C LEU A 6 47.69 -21.28 3.40
N ARG A 7 46.46 -21.75 3.19
CA ARG A 7 46.16 -22.79 2.19
C ARG A 7 45.68 -22.13 0.88
N PRO A 8 46.10 -22.61 -0.31
CA PRO A 8 45.91 -21.89 -1.57
C PRO A 8 44.58 -22.22 -2.26
N LEU A 9 44.08 -21.23 -3.02
CA LEU A 9 43.05 -21.37 -4.05
C LEU A 9 43.55 -22.21 -5.24
N PRO A 10 42.72 -23.05 -5.86
CA PRO A 10 43.01 -23.57 -7.20
C PRO A 10 42.48 -22.62 -8.29
N SER A 11 43.39 -22.23 -9.19
CA SER A 11 43.11 -21.66 -10.51
C SER A 11 43.60 -22.63 -11.59
N ALA A 12 43.18 -22.38 -12.85
CA ALA A 12 43.50 -23.07 -14.11
C ALA A 12 42.54 -24.24 -14.44
N THR A 13 42.05 -24.46 -15.68
CA THR A 13 42.35 -23.85 -16.97
C THR A 13 41.26 -24.23 -17.99
N THR A 14 41.06 -23.31 -18.93
CA THR A 14 40.54 -23.42 -20.31
C THR A 14 40.49 -24.83 -20.93
N SER A 15 39.34 -25.17 -21.52
CA SER A 15 39.29 -26.09 -22.68
C SER A 15 38.13 -25.72 -23.60
N GLY A 16 38.38 -25.79 -24.90
CA GLY A 16 37.75 -24.99 -25.94
C GLY A 16 36.31 -25.37 -26.32
N SER A 17 35.62 -24.40 -26.92
CA SER A 17 34.32 -24.60 -27.56
C SER A 17 34.45 -24.39 -29.06
N LEU A 18 34.03 -25.41 -29.80
CA LEU A 18 34.01 -25.50 -31.25
C LEU A 18 33.07 -24.47 -31.86
N VAL A 19 33.58 -23.83 -32.91
CA VAL A 19 32.83 -23.05 -33.90
C VAL A 19 31.73 -23.89 -34.54
N GLY A 20 30.48 -23.48 -34.33
CA GLY A 20 29.31 -23.93 -35.08
C GLY A 20 28.42 -22.73 -35.39
N ARG A 21 28.57 -22.15 -36.59
CA ARG A 21 27.66 -21.15 -37.15
C ARG A 21 26.31 -21.79 -37.45
N VAL A 22 25.23 -21.31 -36.84
CA VAL A 22 23.87 -21.43 -37.38
C VAL A 22 23.13 -20.11 -37.18
N SER A 23 22.67 -19.53 -38.29
CA SER A 23 21.85 -18.31 -38.37
C SER A 23 20.35 -18.66 -38.42
N PRO A 24 19.43 -17.68 -38.26
CA PRO A 24 18.38 -17.74 -37.23
C PRO A 24 17.03 -18.26 -37.73
N ALA A 25 16.23 -18.79 -36.80
CA ALA A 25 14.78 -18.93 -36.95
C ALA A 25 14.10 -18.02 -35.91
N SER A 26 13.36 -17.01 -36.38
CA SER A 26 12.45 -16.20 -35.56
C SER A 26 11.11 -16.93 -35.32
N PRO A 27 10.20 -16.42 -34.48
CA PRO A 27 10.05 -16.80 -33.08
C PRO A 27 8.74 -17.58 -32.86
N ARG A 28 8.64 -18.37 -31.78
CA ARG A 28 7.34 -18.92 -31.35
C ARG A 28 7.07 -18.51 -29.90
N LEU A 29 6.25 -17.47 -29.76
CA LEU A 29 5.60 -17.06 -28.52
C LEU A 29 4.65 -18.19 -28.05
N PRO A 30 4.71 -18.66 -26.80
CA PRO A 30 3.66 -19.47 -26.23
C PRO A 30 2.60 -18.57 -25.57
N GLY A 31 1.33 -18.80 -25.91
CA GLY A 31 0.20 -18.44 -25.04
C GLY A 31 -0.68 -17.25 -25.48
N ALA A 32 -1.14 -17.21 -26.73
CA ALA A 32 -2.32 -16.41 -27.07
C ALA A 32 -3.58 -17.24 -26.77
N VAL A 33 -4.38 -16.79 -25.80
CA VAL A 33 -5.72 -17.34 -25.54
C VAL A 33 -6.60 -17.02 -26.75
N ALA A 34 -7.01 -18.04 -27.48
CA ALA A 34 -7.94 -17.92 -28.60
C ALA A 34 -9.34 -17.63 -28.06
N TRP A 35 -9.85 -16.43 -28.32
CA TRP A 35 -11.27 -16.13 -28.10
C TRP A 35 -12.10 -16.78 -29.22
N PRO A 36 -13.20 -17.49 -28.89
CA PRO A 36 -14.09 -18.04 -29.91
C PRO A 36 -14.69 -16.92 -30.74
N ARG A 37 -14.35 -16.90 -32.02
CA ARG A 37 -15.00 -16.09 -33.04
C ARG A 37 -16.06 -16.97 -33.67
N ASP A 38 -17.30 -16.85 -33.22
CA ASP A 38 -18.46 -16.94 -34.11
C ASP A 38 -19.80 -16.55 -33.48
N GLY A 39 -20.50 -15.64 -34.15
CA GLY A 39 -21.84 -15.99 -34.62
C GLY A 39 -23.04 -15.65 -33.74
N ARG A 40 -23.20 -14.38 -33.32
CA ARG A 40 -24.45 -13.59 -33.38
C ARG A 40 -24.32 -12.33 -32.52
N CYS A 41 -24.12 -11.19 -33.16
CA CYS A 41 -24.40 -9.91 -32.52
C CYS A 41 -25.91 -9.77 -32.33
N ARG A 42 -26.47 -10.31 -31.24
CA ARG A 42 -27.70 -9.72 -30.68
C ARG A 42 -27.30 -8.31 -30.27
N ARG A 43 -27.89 -7.32 -30.94
CA ARG A 43 -27.83 -5.91 -30.57
C ARG A 43 -28.64 -5.75 -29.26
N GLY A 44 -28.08 -6.27 -28.16
CA GLY A 44 -28.59 -6.14 -26.80
C GLY A 44 -28.02 -4.86 -26.19
N GLY A 45 -28.90 -4.04 -25.62
CA GLY A 45 -28.69 -2.61 -25.44
C GLY A 45 -27.42 -2.21 -24.68
N VAL A 46 -26.71 -1.25 -25.28
CA VAL A 46 -25.78 -0.34 -24.60
C VAL A 46 -26.41 0.41 -23.41
N ALA A 47 -27.76 0.40 -23.31
CA ALA A 47 -28.50 0.99 -22.21
C ALA A 47 -28.26 0.29 -20.86
N ALA A 48 -28.02 -1.02 -20.84
CA ALA A 48 -27.81 -1.76 -19.59
C ALA A 48 -26.42 -1.47 -19.00
N ALA A 49 -25.35 -1.40 -19.81
CA ALA A 49 -24.02 -1.08 -19.28
C ALA A 49 -23.94 0.33 -18.68
N GLY A 50 -24.61 1.31 -19.29
CA GLY A 50 -24.71 2.67 -18.76
C GLY A 50 -25.43 2.71 -17.40
N ALA A 51 -26.58 2.04 -17.28
CA ALA A 51 -27.38 2.05 -16.06
C ALA A 51 -26.66 1.47 -14.84
N TRP A 52 -25.88 0.39 -15.01
CA TRP A 52 -25.13 -0.22 -13.91
C TRP A 52 -23.89 0.61 -13.53
N MET A 53 -23.26 1.27 -14.50
CA MET A 53 -22.11 2.13 -14.25
C MET A 53 -22.53 3.45 -13.56
N GLU A 54 -23.67 4.00 -13.94
CA GLU A 54 -24.27 5.18 -13.32
C GLU A 54 -24.76 4.89 -11.89
N GLU A 55 -25.43 3.75 -11.67
CA GLU A 55 -25.83 3.31 -10.33
C GLU A 55 -24.62 2.98 -9.43
N ALA A 56 -23.57 2.38 -10.01
CA ALA A 56 -22.33 2.13 -9.29
C ALA A 56 -21.57 3.42 -8.95
N ALA A 57 -21.52 4.39 -9.86
CA ALA A 57 -20.95 5.70 -9.61
C ALA A 57 -21.72 6.43 -8.49
N ARG A 58 -23.06 6.39 -8.53
CA ARG A 58 -23.93 6.97 -7.50
C ARG A 58 -23.76 6.31 -6.11
N ARG A 59 -23.38 5.03 -6.07
CA ARG A 59 -23.12 4.28 -4.83
C ARG A 59 -21.66 4.29 -4.40
N ASN A 60 -20.75 4.72 -5.26
CA ASN A 60 -19.33 4.72 -4.95
C ASN A 60 -18.98 5.99 -4.16
N PRO A 61 -18.63 5.88 -2.87
CA PRO A 61 -18.32 7.04 -2.05
C PRO A 61 -17.07 7.82 -2.51
N ALA A 62 -16.27 7.26 -3.43
CA ALA A 62 -15.14 7.93 -4.05
C ALA A 62 -15.53 8.94 -5.16
N PHE A 63 -16.75 8.83 -5.71
CA PHE A 63 -17.27 9.77 -6.70
C PHE A 63 -18.31 10.67 -6.04
N SER A 64 -17.96 11.93 -5.83
CA SER A 64 -18.89 12.95 -5.35
C SER A 64 -19.04 14.04 -6.40
N GLU A 65 -20.28 14.35 -6.78
CA GLU A 65 -20.60 15.46 -7.70
C GLU A 65 -20.34 16.84 -7.07
N SER A 66 -20.11 16.89 -5.76
CA SER A 66 -19.63 18.09 -5.05
C SER A 66 -18.39 17.75 -4.24
N TYR A 67 -17.39 18.65 -4.18
CA TYR A 67 -16.16 18.46 -3.40
C TYR A 67 -16.44 18.07 -1.94
N ARG A 68 -17.62 18.46 -1.42
CA ARG A 68 -18.12 18.02 -0.12
C ARG A 68 -19.61 18.31 0.05
N PRO A 69 -20.48 17.31 0.28
CA PRO A 69 -21.83 17.55 0.77
C PRO A 69 -21.79 18.22 2.16
N ALA A 70 -22.63 19.24 2.38
CA ALA A 70 -22.66 20.00 3.64
C ALA A 70 -22.99 19.14 4.89
N GLY A 71 -23.57 17.95 4.71
CA GLY A 71 -23.96 17.03 5.79
C GLY A 71 -22.92 15.97 6.19
N LEU A 72 -21.78 15.85 5.49
CA LEU A 72 -20.74 14.88 5.89
C LEU A 72 -19.86 15.44 7.02
N PRO A 73 -19.54 14.65 8.07
CA PRO A 73 -18.60 15.05 9.12
C PRO A 73 -17.25 15.49 8.55
N ARG A 74 -16.58 16.47 9.17
CA ARG A 74 -15.22 16.84 8.74
C ARG A 74 -14.27 15.69 9.06
N PRO A 75 -13.30 15.39 8.17
CA PRO A 75 -12.25 14.44 8.51
C PRO A 75 -11.48 14.99 9.70
N ASN A 76 -11.06 14.10 10.61
CA ASN A 76 -10.25 14.51 11.76
C ASN A 76 -8.94 15.13 11.26
N GLY A 77 -8.73 16.42 11.57
CA GLY A 77 -7.59 17.19 11.04
C GLY A 77 -6.23 16.65 11.47
N THR A 78 -6.12 16.12 12.69
CA THR A 78 -4.85 15.57 13.21
C THR A 78 -4.42 14.32 12.44
N VAL A 79 -5.37 13.41 12.21
CA VAL A 79 -5.10 12.19 11.42
C VAL A 79 -4.87 12.53 9.95
N LEU A 80 -5.62 13.49 9.39
CA LEU A 80 -5.46 13.92 8.00
C LEU A 80 -4.08 14.53 7.73
N GLU A 81 -3.57 15.37 8.64
CA GLU A 81 -2.21 15.92 8.53
C GLU A 81 -1.16 14.81 8.55
N ALA A 82 -1.32 13.84 9.46
CA ALA A 82 -0.42 12.70 9.56
C ALA A 82 -0.43 11.86 8.29
N GLN A 83 -1.61 11.58 7.71
CA GLN A 83 -1.77 10.89 6.43
C GLN A 83 -1.05 11.62 5.30
N GLY A 84 -1.13 12.95 5.24
CA GLY A 84 -0.40 13.74 4.24
C GLY A 84 1.12 13.56 4.29
N ARG A 85 1.66 13.10 5.42
CA ARG A 85 3.08 12.79 5.59
C ARG A 85 3.42 11.32 5.35
N VAL A 86 2.59 10.40 5.85
CA VAL A 86 2.90 8.95 5.87
C VAL A 86 2.30 8.17 4.71
N CYS A 87 1.18 8.61 4.11
CA CYS A 87 0.50 7.93 3.02
C CYS A 87 1.02 8.43 1.65
N THR A 88 2.34 8.43 1.47
CA THR A 88 3.01 8.86 0.24
C THR A 88 4.04 7.81 -0.22
N GLY A 89 4.67 8.02 -1.37
CA GLY A 89 5.64 7.08 -1.92
C GLY A 89 6.92 6.94 -1.08
N PRO A 90 7.74 5.89 -1.36
CA PRO A 90 8.93 5.56 -0.57
C PRO A 90 9.97 6.67 -0.47
N GLU A 91 10.04 7.55 -1.48
CA GLU A 91 10.95 8.69 -1.53
C GLU A 91 10.34 9.99 -0.97
N GLN A 92 9.02 10.02 -0.78
CA GLN A 92 8.27 11.22 -0.39
C GLN A 92 7.76 11.18 1.04
N THR A 93 7.75 10.01 1.66
CA THR A 93 7.23 9.87 3.02
C THR A 93 8.11 10.55 4.03
N ARG A 94 7.45 11.15 5.02
CA ARG A 94 8.10 11.92 6.08
C ARG A 94 7.67 11.31 7.42
N PRO A 95 8.53 10.54 8.09
CA PRO A 95 8.22 9.97 9.38
C PRO A 95 7.71 11.03 10.37
N LEU A 96 6.76 10.64 11.22
CA LEU A 96 6.26 11.50 12.28
C LEU A 96 7.30 11.60 13.40
N GLY A 97 7.36 12.76 14.04
CA GLY A 97 8.04 12.91 15.33
C GLY A 97 7.28 12.17 16.43
N GLU A 98 7.93 11.90 17.56
CA GLU A 98 7.34 11.13 18.66
C GLU A 98 6.05 11.76 19.20
N GLU A 99 6.07 13.06 19.49
CA GLU A 99 4.93 13.78 20.04
C GLU A 99 3.76 13.81 19.06
N GLN A 100 4.05 13.92 17.76
CA GLN A 100 3.04 13.87 16.71
C GLN A 100 2.45 12.46 16.59
N ALA A 101 3.29 11.42 16.60
CA ALA A 101 2.83 10.03 16.56
C ALA A 101 1.96 9.68 17.77
N MET A 102 2.38 10.08 18.97
CA MET A 102 1.59 9.92 20.20
C MET A 102 0.24 10.65 20.10
N ARG A 103 0.23 11.90 19.64
CA ARG A 103 -1.02 12.67 19.46
C ARG A 103 -1.98 12.00 18.50
N VAL A 104 -1.49 11.50 17.37
CA VAL A 104 -2.30 10.83 16.35
C VAL A 104 -2.89 9.53 16.91
N LEU A 105 -2.08 8.69 17.55
CA LEU A 105 -2.53 7.43 18.12
C LEU A 105 -3.48 7.62 19.31
N ASP A 106 -3.27 8.63 20.15
CA ASP A 106 -4.20 9.03 21.22
C ASP A 106 -5.55 9.48 20.65
N THR A 107 -5.52 10.33 19.61
CA THR A 107 -6.74 10.79 18.92
C THR A 107 -7.52 9.60 18.34
N ILE A 108 -6.81 8.65 17.73
CA ILE A 108 -7.41 7.41 17.20
C ILE A 108 -8.02 6.57 18.32
N LEU A 109 -7.29 6.36 19.42
CA LEU A 109 -7.76 5.56 20.55
C LEU A 109 -9.03 6.17 21.16
N ARG A 110 -9.02 7.48 21.45
CA ARG A 110 -10.17 8.21 21.99
C ARG A 110 -11.36 8.23 21.02
N SER A 111 -11.10 8.25 19.72
CA SER A 111 -12.16 8.12 18.72
C SER A 111 -12.75 6.72 18.69
N ALA A 112 -11.93 5.68 18.81
CA ALA A 112 -12.38 4.30 18.82
C ALA A 112 -13.14 3.92 20.10
N THR A 113 -12.80 4.54 21.24
CA THR A 113 -13.53 4.37 22.52
C THR A 113 -14.81 5.22 22.60
N GLY A 114 -15.06 6.10 21.62
CA GLY A 114 -16.23 6.99 21.61
C GLY A 114 -16.11 8.20 22.53
N GLU A 115 -14.91 8.48 23.05
CA GLU A 115 -14.62 9.68 23.85
C GLU A 115 -14.55 10.95 23.00
N LEU A 116 -14.16 10.83 21.73
CA LEU A 116 -14.08 11.94 20.80
C LEU A 116 -15.44 12.18 20.11
N LYS A 117 -16.16 13.21 20.56
CA LYS A 117 -17.48 13.58 20.04
C LYS A 117 -17.43 14.48 18.80
N ASP A 118 -16.46 15.40 18.78
CA ASP A 118 -16.25 16.33 17.68
C ASP A 118 -15.21 15.77 16.72
N GLU A 119 -15.60 15.60 15.45
CA GLU A 119 -14.73 15.10 14.37
C GLU A 119 -14.07 13.73 14.68
N PRO A 120 -14.86 12.67 14.93
CA PRO A 120 -14.32 11.33 15.14
C PRO A 120 -13.55 10.87 13.90
N VAL A 121 -12.51 10.06 14.13
CA VAL A 121 -11.72 9.45 13.07
C VAL A 121 -12.59 8.39 12.38
N SER A 122 -12.89 8.63 11.10
CA SER A 122 -13.68 7.69 10.30
C SER A 122 -12.91 6.39 10.03
N SER A 123 -13.63 5.29 9.75
CA SER A 123 -13.01 4.01 9.38
C SER A 123 -12.10 4.13 8.14
N ALA A 124 -12.44 5.01 7.19
CA ALA A 124 -11.59 5.28 6.04
C ALA A 124 -10.27 5.93 6.44
N GLN A 125 -10.30 6.88 7.38
CA GLN A 125 -9.07 7.50 7.89
C GLN A 125 -8.21 6.51 8.68
N LEU A 126 -8.83 5.65 9.50
CA LEU A 126 -8.11 4.59 10.21
C LEU A 126 -7.41 3.64 9.23
N GLY A 127 -8.16 3.12 8.25
CA GLY A 127 -7.63 2.21 7.25
C GLY A 127 -6.47 2.84 6.45
N ALA A 128 -6.64 4.07 5.97
CA ALA A 128 -5.61 4.76 5.20
C ALA A 128 -4.34 5.00 6.03
N PHE A 129 -4.47 5.43 7.29
CA PHE A 129 -3.34 5.68 8.17
C PHE A 129 -2.58 4.38 8.49
N PHE A 130 -3.26 3.33 8.95
CA PHE A 130 -2.60 2.08 9.33
C PHE A 130 -2.06 1.31 8.11
N ALA A 131 -2.72 1.39 6.95
CA ALA A 131 -2.17 0.85 5.71
C ALA A 131 -0.86 1.58 5.35
N GLY A 132 -0.84 2.91 5.41
CA GLY A 132 0.38 3.70 5.18
C GLY A 132 1.50 3.33 6.16
N MET A 133 1.19 3.23 7.45
CA MET A 133 2.15 2.81 8.47
C MET A 133 2.69 1.39 8.21
N THR A 134 1.82 0.44 7.85
CA THR A 134 2.20 -0.95 7.58
C THR A 134 3.09 -1.07 6.34
N ILE A 135 2.72 -0.40 5.24
CA ILE A 135 3.52 -0.40 4.01
C ILE A 135 4.90 0.21 4.28
N ARG A 136 4.96 1.34 5.01
CA ARG A 136 6.23 1.97 5.38
C ARG A 136 7.13 1.03 6.20
N ALA A 137 6.57 0.32 7.18
CA ALA A 137 7.35 -0.57 8.03
C ALA A 137 7.98 -1.74 7.28
N ASN A 138 7.29 -2.25 6.25
CA ASN A 138 7.66 -3.53 5.63
C ASN A 138 8.30 -3.38 4.24
N CYS A 139 8.02 -2.29 3.52
CA CYS A 139 8.36 -2.18 2.10
C CYS A 139 9.31 -1.03 1.78
N PHE A 140 9.42 -0.01 2.64
CA PHE A 140 10.21 1.18 2.32
C PHE A 140 11.68 1.02 2.74
N PRO A 141 12.62 1.76 2.12
CA PRO A 141 14.01 1.83 2.56
C PRO A 141 14.13 2.30 4.02
N GLU A 142 15.14 1.81 4.75
CA GLU A 142 15.31 2.06 6.20
C GLU A 142 15.19 3.54 6.60
N ALA A 143 15.73 4.45 5.77
CA ALA A 143 15.68 5.90 6.02
C ALA A 143 14.26 6.48 6.06
N THR A 144 13.28 5.82 5.43
CA THR A 144 11.88 6.29 5.30
C THR A 144 10.86 5.34 5.95
N GLN A 145 11.33 4.28 6.59
CA GLN A 145 10.55 3.44 7.51
C GLN A 145 10.13 4.22 8.76
N TRP A 146 9.61 3.53 9.76
CA TRP A 146 9.21 4.19 11.00
C TRP A 146 10.38 4.93 11.65
N SER A 147 10.10 6.14 12.14
CA SER A 147 11.01 6.80 13.06
C SER A 147 11.05 6.04 14.39
N GLU A 148 12.07 6.34 15.19
CA GLU A 148 12.15 5.79 16.54
C GLU A 148 10.96 6.26 17.41
N GLY A 149 10.49 7.49 17.19
CA GLY A 149 9.29 8.01 17.86
C GLY A 149 8.02 7.26 17.46
N GLU A 150 7.86 6.92 16.18
CA GLU A 150 6.74 6.10 15.70
C GLU A 150 6.78 4.69 16.29
N ARG A 151 7.95 4.06 16.39
CA ARG A 151 8.14 2.76 17.06
C ARG A 151 7.72 2.81 18.53
N ARG A 152 8.21 3.81 19.27
CA ARG A 152 7.84 4.00 20.68
C ARG A 152 6.35 4.23 20.85
N ALA A 153 5.77 5.14 20.09
CA ALA A 153 4.34 5.42 20.14
C ALA A 153 3.52 4.16 19.80
N MET A 154 3.88 3.42 18.76
CA MET A 154 3.19 2.17 18.43
C MET A 154 3.29 1.14 19.56
N SER A 155 4.45 0.97 20.18
CA SER A 155 4.62 0.03 21.29
C SER A 155 3.73 0.35 22.50
N LEU A 156 3.46 1.64 22.75
CA LEU A 156 2.63 2.09 23.87
C LEU A 156 1.13 1.97 23.57
N PHE A 157 0.71 2.31 22.36
CA PHE A 157 -0.71 2.40 22.01
C PHE A 157 -1.27 1.11 21.41
N TRP A 158 -0.47 0.32 20.67
CA TRP A 158 -0.95 -0.88 19.97
C TRP A 158 -1.66 -1.90 20.87
N PRO A 159 -1.17 -2.21 22.09
CA PRO A 159 -1.87 -3.14 22.99
C PRO A 159 -3.28 -2.70 23.37
N ARG A 160 -3.57 -1.40 23.33
CA ARG A 160 -4.93 -0.86 23.58
C ARG A 160 -5.74 -0.80 22.30
N LEU A 161 -5.11 -0.35 21.21
CA LEU A 161 -5.75 -0.20 19.91
C LEU A 161 -6.30 -1.52 19.37
N VAL A 162 -5.59 -2.64 19.54
CA VAL A 162 -6.04 -3.97 19.08
C VAL A 162 -7.39 -4.40 19.66
N HIS A 163 -7.77 -3.87 20.83
CA HIS A 163 -9.04 -4.21 21.47
C HIS A 163 -10.22 -3.33 21.05
N VAL A 164 -9.95 -2.17 20.43
CA VAL A 164 -10.99 -1.18 20.07
C VAL A 164 -11.11 -0.97 18.56
N LEU A 165 -10.08 -1.32 17.79
CA LEU A 165 -10.13 -1.24 16.35
C LEU A 165 -11.05 -2.32 15.75
N PRO A 166 -11.70 -2.05 14.60
CA PRO A 166 -12.49 -3.06 13.91
C PRO A 166 -11.63 -4.29 13.57
N PRO A 167 -12.18 -5.51 13.67
CA PRO A 167 -11.47 -6.71 13.23
C PRO A 167 -11.19 -6.64 11.71
N GLU A 168 -10.11 -7.30 11.29
CA GLU A 168 -9.86 -7.52 9.86
C GLU A 168 -11.06 -8.25 9.25
N ARG A 169 -11.58 -7.72 8.12
CA ARG A 169 -12.73 -8.26 7.39
C ARG A 169 -12.30 -8.91 6.09
#